data_AF-A0A9E6C234-F1
#
_entry.id   AF-A0A9E6C234-F1
#
_cell.length_a   1.000
_cell.length_b   1.000
_cell.length_c   1.000
_cell.angle_alpha   90.00
_cell.angle_beta   90.00
_cell.angle_gamma   90.00
#
_symmetry.space_group_name_H-M   'P 1'
#
loop_
_entity.id
_entity.type
_entity.pdbx_description
1 polymer ?
#
loop_
_entity_poly.entity_id
_entity_poly.type
_entity_poly.pdbx_seq_one_letter_code
_entity_poly.pdbx_strand_id
1 'polypeptide(L)'
;MSSVAMGRAARVAVAAVVLILAGCGGTADVSAISGVTPSTVLVTSTIDLGTTETTGGVVVSGWAPPPVPLPSSPEYREKLGPYADMLLRGGVVPWGSEEHASYIVSCLESAGFDATVGSEAGLFTYEVSAGEQTERLRQVQAACEEAVIDSGLVTYPMAASKEELGVRYRADLTIDRCLIDHGFHPSEPPSEEEYIESGGSWDPFGDLSTQEYSDAGEVCTRNLVTILEQMVADGETP
;
A
#
# COMPACT_ATOMS: atom_id res chain seq x y z
N MET A 1 -4.18 50.79 -27.25
CA MET A 1 -3.41 49.55 -27.44
C MET A 1 -3.05 49.02 -26.06
N SER A 2 -3.08 47.69 -25.93
CA SER A 2 -3.61 46.92 -24.81
C SER A 2 -2.87 47.01 -23.46
N SER A 3 -3.67 46.97 -22.40
CA SER A 3 -3.29 46.66 -21.01
C SER A 3 -3.21 45.14 -20.85
N VAL A 4 -2.10 44.62 -20.31
CA VAL A 4 -1.92 43.21 -19.99
C VAL A 4 -2.29 43.00 -18.52
N ALA A 5 -3.30 42.16 -18.27
CA ALA A 5 -3.71 41.76 -16.93
C ALA A 5 -2.77 40.68 -16.38
N MET A 6 -2.21 40.93 -15.20
CA MET A 6 -1.54 39.94 -14.35
C MET A 6 -2.56 38.95 -13.81
N GLY A 7 -2.52 37.70 -14.28
CA GLY A 7 -3.19 36.57 -13.65
C GLY A 7 -2.35 36.05 -12.48
N ARG A 8 -2.86 36.20 -11.25
CA ARG A 8 -2.31 35.54 -10.06
C ARG A 8 -2.55 34.04 -10.18
N ALA A 9 -1.48 33.25 -10.28
CA ALA A 9 -1.55 31.81 -10.11
C ALA A 9 -1.89 31.50 -8.63
N ALA A 10 -3.06 30.92 -8.39
CA ALA A 10 -3.42 30.36 -7.10
C ALA A 10 -2.56 29.10 -6.88
N ARG A 11 -1.81 29.08 -5.78
CA ARG A 11 -1.12 27.87 -5.31
C ARG A 11 -2.17 27.00 -4.62
N VAL A 12 -2.54 25.89 -5.24
CA VAL A 12 -3.35 24.84 -4.59
C VAL A 12 -2.39 24.02 -3.74
N ALA A 13 -2.66 23.94 -2.44
CA ALA A 13 -1.95 23.04 -1.54
C ALA A 13 -2.47 21.61 -1.78
N VAL A 14 -1.60 20.72 -2.23
CA VAL A 14 -1.87 19.29 -2.38
C VAL A 14 -1.60 18.64 -1.04
N ALA A 15 -2.61 18.01 -0.44
CA ALA A 15 -2.44 17.19 0.76
C ALA A 15 -2.16 15.76 0.32
N ALA A 16 -0.91 15.31 0.43
CA ALA A 16 -0.55 13.90 0.31
C ALA A 16 -1.03 13.17 1.57
N VAL A 17 -1.81 12.10 1.41
CA VAL A 17 -2.19 11.20 2.51
C VAL A 17 -1.35 9.94 2.37
N VAL A 18 -0.28 9.86 3.16
CA VAL A 18 0.51 8.63 3.33
C VAL A 18 -0.03 7.91 4.57
N LEU A 19 -0.51 6.68 4.41
CA LEU A 19 -0.98 5.83 5.51
C LEU A 19 0.13 4.87 5.95
N ILE A 20 0.72 5.14 7.12
CA ILE A 20 1.65 4.24 7.81
C ILE A 20 0.86 3.53 8.93
N LEU A 21 0.78 2.20 8.87
CA LEU A 21 0.16 1.37 9.90
C LEU A 21 1.14 1.16 11.05
N ALA A 22 0.88 1.76 12.21
CA ALA A 22 1.61 1.50 13.46
C ALA A 22 0.71 0.81 14.49
N GLY A 23 1.24 -0.25 15.13
CA GLY A 23 0.56 -1.12 16.09
C GLY A 23 0.23 -0.46 17.44
N CYS A 24 -0.83 -0.95 18.08
CA CYS A 24 -1.39 -0.45 19.34
C CYS A 24 -0.67 -0.97 20.60
N GLY A 25 -0.59 -0.13 21.65
CA GLY A 25 -0.36 -0.56 23.03
C GLY A 25 -0.63 0.52 24.10
N GLY A 26 -1.53 0.22 25.04
CA GLY A 26 -1.49 0.73 26.43
C GLY A 26 -2.40 1.92 26.82
N THR A 27 -3.17 1.75 27.90
CA THR A 27 -4.29 2.57 28.39
C THR A 27 -3.94 3.74 29.32
N ALA A 28 -4.61 4.88 29.07
CA ALA A 28 -5.19 5.93 29.94
C ALA A 28 -4.47 6.48 31.20
N ASP A 29 -4.33 7.82 31.26
CA ASP A 29 -5.04 8.67 32.25
C ASP A 29 -5.11 10.15 31.78
N VAL A 30 -6.23 10.82 32.05
CA VAL A 30 -6.60 12.16 31.54
C VAL A 30 -6.28 13.26 32.56
N SER A 31 -5.72 14.38 32.11
CA SER A 31 -5.93 15.70 32.71
C SER A 31 -5.89 16.78 31.62
N ALA A 32 -6.91 17.63 31.61
CA ALA A 32 -7.22 18.60 30.55
C ALA A 32 -6.60 19.97 30.85
N ILE A 33 -5.88 20.60 29.90
CA ILE A 33 -5.88 22.07 29.68
C ILE A 33 -5.47 22.43 28.23
N SER A 34 -6.36 23.16 27.55
CA SER A 34 -6.22 24.13 26.45
C SER A 34 -5.05 24.07 25.45
N GLY A 35 -5.39 23.87 24.16
CA GLY A 35 -4.56 24.21 23.01
C GLY A 35 -5.04 23.52 21.75
N VAL A 36 -5.27 24.26 20.67
CA VAL A 36 -5.73 23.74 19.38
C VAL A 36 -4.70 22.75 18.80
N THR A 37 -5.12 21.50 18.54
CA THR A 37 -4.30 20.47 17.88
C THR A 37 -5.16 19.63 16.91
N PRO A 38 -4.63 19.24 15.74
CA PRO A 38 -5.34 18.41 14.77
C PRO A 38 -5.63 17.02 15.35
N SER A 39 -6.86 16.54 15.17
CA SER A 39 -7.31 15.26 15.71
C SER A 39 -6.83 14.09 14.85
N THR A 40 -5.90 13.30 15.40
CA THR A 40 -5.62 11.93 14.96
C THR A 40 -6.65 11.02 15.62
N VAL A 41 -7.43 10.26 14.84
CA VAL A 41 -8.39 9.30 15.37
C VAL A 41 -7.81 7.90 15.23
N LEU A 42 -7.52 7.25 16.36
CA LEU A 42 -7.25 5.82 16.47
C LEU A 42 -8.60 5.10 16.63
N VAL A 43 -8.88 4.11 15.78
CA VAL A 43 -10.05 3.25 15.87
C VAL A 43 -9.65 1.92 16.47
N THR A 44 -10.19 1.59 17.64
CA THR A 44 -10.14 0.26 18.26
C THR A 44 -11.43 -0.48 17.90
N SER A 45 -11.33 -1.56 17.12
CA SER A 45 -12.48 -2.38 16.75
C SER A 45 -12.79 -3.40 17.85
N THR A 46 -13.87 -3.21 18.59
CA THR A 46 -14.54 -4.30 19.34
C THR A 46 -15.62 -4.91 18.46
N ILE A 47 -15.42 -6.14 18.00
CA ILE A 47 -16.43 -6.93 17.28
C ILE A 47 -17.33 -7.60 18.33
N ASP A 48 -18.60 -7.22 18.35
CA ASP A 48 -19.65 -7.95 19.07
C ASP A 48 -20.17 -9.07 18.14
N LEU A 49 -20.04 -10.33 18.58
CA LEU A 49 -20.44 -11.51 17.81
C LEU A 49 -21.94 -11.75 18.02
N GLY A 50 -22.75 -11.30 17.06
CA GLY A 50 -24.18 -11.55 17.07
C GLY A 50 -24.81 -11.50 15.68
N THR A 51 -25.23 -12.69 15.23
CA THR A 51 -26.20 -12.97 14.15
C THR A 51 -25.81 -12.72 12.69
N THR A 52 -25.99 -13.79 11.90
CA THR A 52 -25.94 -13.87 10.43
C THR A 52 -26.71 -12.73 9.77
N GLU A 53 -25.98 -11.85 9.08
CA GLU A 53 -26.52 -10.91 8.12
C GLU A 53 -25.80 -11.11 6.80
N THR A 54 -26.58 -11.30 5.73
CA THR A 54 -26.14 -11.33 4.34
C THR A 54 -25.19 -10.17 4.08
N THR A 55 -23.99 -10.45 3.55
CA THR A 55 -22.95 -9.49 3.21
C THR A 55 -23.53 -8.38 2.33
N GLY A 56 -23.91 -7.27 2.96
CA GLY A 56 -24.38 -6.07 2.29
C GLY A 56 -23.14 -5.30 1.86
N GLY A 57 -22.73 -5.49 0.60
CA GLY A 57 -21.67 -4.68 0.00
C GLY A 57 -21.99 -3.19 0.18
N VAL A 58 -20.95 -2.36 0.29
CA VAL A 58 -21.11 -0.92 0.49
C VAL A 58 -21.76 -0.31 -0.75
N VAL A 59 -23.09 -0.18 -0.76
CA VAL A 59 -23.83 0.41 -1.88
C VAL A 59 -23.73 1.93 -1.78
N VAL A 60 -22.87 2.53 -2.58
CA VAL A 60 -22.92 3.97 -2.85
C VAL A 60 -24.12 4.22 -3.76
N SER A 61 -25.09 4.99 -3.28
CA SER A 61 -26.37 5.19 -3.99
C SER A 61 -26.18 5.55 -5.46
N GLY A 62 -26.70 4.71 -6.36
CA GLY A 62 -26.71 4.95 -7.81
C GLY A 62 -25.40 4.65 -8.55
N TRP A 63 -24.39 4.09 -7.88
CA TRP A 63 -23.13 3.67 -8.50
C TRP A 63 -22.76 2.25 -8.08
N ALA A 64 -22.09 1.52 -8.96
CA ALA A 64 -21.50 0.23 -8.67
C ALA A 64 -20.10 0.17 -9.28
N PRO A 65 -19.15 -0.58 -8.66
CA PRO A 65 -17.83 -0.79 -9.22
C PRO A 65 -17.90 -1.35 -10.66
N PRO A 66 -16.97 -0.93 -11.55
CA PRO A 66 -16.89 -1.50 -12.88
C PRO A 66 -16.47 -2.99 -12.80
N PRO A 67 -16.75 -3.79 -13.85
CA PRO A 67 -16.26 -5.16 -13.91
C PRO A 67 -14.74 -5.21 -13.79
N VAL A 68 -14.24 -6.14 -12.98
CA VAL A 68 -12.81 -6.36 -12.80
C VAL A 68 -12.23 -6.98 -14.08
N PRO A 69 -11.20 -6.37 -14.70
CA PRO A 69 -10.59 -6.90 -15.91
C PRO A 69 -9.81 -8.19 -15.62
N LEU A 70 -9.60 -8.99 -16.66
CA LEU A 70 -8.65 -10.10 -16.58
C LEU A 70 -7.22 -9.55 -16.40
N PRO A 71 -6.35 -10.26 -15.67
CA PRO A 71 -4.98 -9.82 -15.48
C PRO A 71 -4.21 -9.82 -16.80
N SER A 72 -3.46 -8.74 -17.04
CA SER A 72 -2.58 -8.61 -18.20
C SER A 72 -1.43 -9.62 -18.16
N SER A 73 -0.98 -9.96 -16.94
CA SER A 73 0.14 -10.87 -16.68
C SER A 73 -0.32 -12.12 -15.91
N PRO A 74 -0.95 -13.12 -16.57
CA PRO A 74 -1.46 -14.31 -15.88
C PRO A 74 -0.35 -15.24 -15.34
N GLU A 75 0.91 -14.96 -15.66
CA GLU A 75 2.07 -15.82 -15.38
C GLU A 75 2.70 -15.59 -14.00
N TYR A 76 2.11 -14.76 -13.13
CA TYR A 76 2.67 -14.49 -11.78
C TYR A 76 2.98 -15.77 -11.00
N ARG A 77 2.10 -16.76 -11.07
CA ARG A 77 2.31 -18.04 -10.36
C ARG A 77 3.53 -18.80 -10.88
N GLU A 78 3.80 -18.74 -12.18
CA GLU A 78 4.96 -19.40 -12.79
C GLU A 78 6.24 -18.64 -12.42
N LYS A 79 6.24 -17.31 -12.54
CA LYS A 79 7.39 -16.45 -12.24
C LYS A 79 7.79 -16.48 -10.78
N LEU A 80 6.80 -16.44 -9.87
CA LEU A 80 7.03 -16.48 -8.43
C LEU A 80 7.39 -17.88 -7.92
N GLY A 81 7.17 -18.91 -8.71
CA GLY A 81 7.51 -20.30 -8.39
C GLY A 81 7.11 -20.70 -6.96
N PRO A 82 8.06 -21.08 -6.09
CA PRO A 82 7.76 -21.50 -4.72
C PRO A 82 7.20 -20.39 -3.82
N TYR A 83 7.36 -19.11 -4.17
CA TYR A 83 6.81 -17.99 -3.41
C TYR A 83 5.39 -17.59 -3.85
N ALA A 84 4.84 -18.24 -4.89
CA ALA A 84 3.56 -17.84 -5.46
C ALA A 84 2.40 -17.88 -4.45
N ASP A 85 2.31 -18.95 -3.64
CA ASP A 85 1.22 -19.09 -2.67
C ASP A 85 1.29 -18.04 -1.55
N MET A 86 2.50 -17.61 -1.19
CA MET A 86 2.75 -16.57 -0.18
C MET A 86 2.26 -15.19 -0.64
N LEU A 87 2.54 -14.80 -1.89
CA LEU A 87 2.17 -13.47 -2.40
C LEU A 87 0.76 -13.41 -2.97
N LEU A 88 0.31 -14.48 -3.64
CA LEU A 88 -1.00 -14.49 -4.29
C LEU A 88 -2.12 -14.80 -3.28
N ARG A 89 -1.85 -15.66 -2.28
CA ARG A 89 -2.82 -16.07 -1.24
C ARG A 89 -4.17 -16.57 -1.77
N GLY A 90 -4.19 -17.09 -2.99
CA GLY A 90 -5.42 -17.55 -3.67
C GLY A 90 -5.97 -16.56 -4.72
N GLY A 91 -5.42 -15.35 -4.80
CA GLY A 91 -5.67 -14.41 -5.90
C GLY A 91 -4.91 -14.76 -7.17
N VAL A 92 -5.12 -13.99 -8.23
CA VAL A 92 -4.45 -14.17 -9.53
C VAL A 92 -3.27 -13.22 -9.70
N VAL A 93 -3.32 -12.03 -9.08
CA VAL A 93 -2.19 -11.08 -9.06
C VAL A 93 -1.85 -10.70 -7.61
N PRO A 94 -0.60 -10.29 -7.31
CA PRO A 94 -0.22 -9.83 -5.98
C PRO A 94 -1.00 -8.59 -5.55
N TRP A 95 -1.31 -8.50 -4.26
CA TRP A 95 -1.81 -7.25 -3.69
C TRP A 95 -0.80 -6.12 -3.90
N GLY A 96 -1.26 -4.97 -4.39
CA GLY A 96 -0.39 -3.81 -4.67
C GLY A 96 0.42 -3.90 -5.97
N SER A 97 0.13 -4.90 -6.82
CA SER A 97 0.62 -4.95 -8.21
C SER A 97 0.07 -3.80 -9.07
N GLU A 98 0.65 -3.60 -10.25
CA GLU A 98 0.18 -2.63 -11.24
C GLU A 98 -1.27 -2.89 -11.63
N GLU A 99 -1.64 -4.16 -11.84
CA GLU A 99 -2.99 -4.56 -12.19
C GLU A 99 -3.98 -4.24 -11.07
N HIS A 100 -3.59 -4.46 -9.81
CA HIS A 100 -4.41 -4.07 -8.67
C HIS A 100 -4.58 -2.54 -8.61
N ALA A 101 -3.48 -1.78 -8.64
CA ALA A 101 -3.53 -0.31 -8.57
C ALA A 101 -4.33 0.31 -9.74
N SER A 102 -4.15 -0.22 -10.95
CA SER A 102 -4.85 0.22 -12.16
C SER A 102 -6.35 -0.01 -12.06
N TYR A 103 -6.78 -1.15 -11.50
CA TYR A 103 -8.21 -1.39 -11.26
C TYR A 103 -8.77 -0.40 -10.23
N ILE A 104 -8.08 -0.17 -9.11
CA ILE A 104 -8.54 0.77 -8.08
C ILE A 104 -8.71 2.17 -8.67
N VAL A 105 -7.73 2.66 -9.44
CA VAL A 105 -7.82 3.96 -10.12
C VAL A 105 -9.00 4.01 -11.07
N SER A 106 -9.16 3.01 -11.95
CA SER A 106 -10.30 2.97 -12.89
C SER A 106 -11.66 2.93 -12.18
N CYS A 107 -11.73 2.22 -11.05
CA CYS A 107 -12.94 2.16 -10.23
C CYS A 107 -13.25 3.52 -9.60
N LEU A 108 -12.26 4.21 -9.04
CA LEU A 108 -12.40 5.57 -8.49
C LEU A 108 -12.81 6.59 -9.58
N GLU A 109 -12.19 6.52 -10.76
CA GLU A 109 -12.55 7.37 -11.91
C GLU A 109 -13.99 7.16 -12.35
N SER A 110 -14.47 5.90 -12.36
CA SER A 110 -15.86 5.58 -12.70
C SER A 110 -16.89 6.20 -11.73
N ALA A 111 -16.47 6.50 -10.49
CA ALA A 111 -17.28 7.18 -9.48
C ALA A 111 -17.17 8.72 -9.56
N GLY A 112 -16.34 9.23 -10.48
CA GLY A 112 -16.11 10.66 -10.72
C GLY A 112 -15.00 11.27 -9.87
N PHE A 113 -14.10 10.46 -9.31
CA PHE A 113 -12.89 10.97 -8.67
C PHE A 113 -11.77 11.14 -9.69
N ASP A 114 -10.95 12.17 -9.51
CA ASP A 114 -9.71 12.34 -10.26
C ASP A 114 -8.61 11.54 -9.53
N ALA A 115 -8.22 10.42 -10.13
CA ALA A 115 -7.27 9.47 -9.57
C ALA A 115 -6.20 9.09 -10.59
N THR A 116 -4.97 8.92 -10.14
CA THR A 116 -3.84 8.56 -11.01
C THR A 116 -3.00 7.46 -10.37
N VAL A 117 -2.52 6.53 -11.18
CA VAL A 117 -1.50 5.55 -10.74
C VAL A 117 -0.15 6.25 -10.72
N GLY A 118 0.54 6.12 -9.59
CA GLY A 118 1.93 6.49 -9.43
C GLY A 118 2.79 5.26 -9.18
N SER A 119 4.10 5.44 -9.28
CA SER A 119 5.07 4.48 -8.77
C SER A 119 6.13 5.23 -8.00
N GLU A 120 6.36 4.84 -6.76
CA GLU A 120 7.42 5.42 -5.92
C GLU A 120 8.30 4.29 -5.41
N ALA A 121 9.60 4.36 -5.70
CA ALA A 121 10.57 3.32 -5.37
C ALA A 121 10.16 1.89 -5.81
N GLY A 122 9.45 1.76 -6.94
CA GLY A 122 8.97 0.49 -7.48
C GLY A 122 7.66 -0.04 -6.84
N LEU A 123 7.09 0.67 -5.85
CA LEU A 123 5.77 0.39 -5.31
C LEU A 123 4.70 1.13 -6.12
N PHE A 124 3.65 0.43 -6.52
CA PHE A 124 2.50 1.07 -7.15
C PHE A 124 1.67 1.77 -6.09
N THR A 125 1.49 3.08 -6.27
CA THR A 125 0.64 3.92 -5.44
C THR A 125 -0.48 4.47 -6.31
N TYR A 126 -1.53 4.99 -5.68
CA TYR A 126 -2.50 5.81 -6.38
C TYR A 126 -2.74 7.08 -5.58
N GLU A 127 -2.86 8.17 -6.30
CA GLU A 127 -3.22 9.47 -5.75
C GLU A 127 -4.66 9.78 -6.13
N VAL A 128 -5.42 10.38 -5.22
CA VAL A 128 -6.80 10.75 -5.48
C VAL A 128 -7.12 12.10 -4.82
N SER A 129 -7.69 13.01 -5.60
CA SER A 129 -8.11 14.31 -5.10
C SER A 129 -9.52 14.23 -4.50
N ALA A 130 -9.60 14.15 -3.16
CA ALA A 130 -10.87 14.00 -2.46
C ALA A 130 -11.66 15.30 -2.27
N GLY A 131 -10.99 16.46 -2.18
CA GLY A 131 -11.62 17.73 -1.79
C GLY A 131 -12.44 17.59 -0.50
N GLU A 132 -13.68 18.09 -0.51
CA GLU A 132 -14.64 17.94 0.61
C GLU A 132 -15.35 16.57 0.64
N GLN A 133 -15.09 15.68 -0.34
CA GLN A 133 -15.79 14.40 -0.50
C GLN A 133 -15.09 13.23 0.20
N THR A 134 -14.26 13.47 1.22
CA THR A 134 -13.46 12.43 1.89
C THR A 134 -14.26 11.21 2.32
N GLU A 135 -15.47 11.41 2.85
CA GLU A 135 -16.31 10.29 3.30
C GLU A 135 -16.86 9.47 2.13
N ARG A 136 -17.30 10.13 1.06
CA ARG A 136 -17.73 9.46 -0.16
C ARG A 136 -16.58 8.71 -0.81
N LEU A 137 -15.38 9.30 -0.81
CA LEU A 137 -14.18 8.64 -1.32
C LEU A 137 -13.90 7.35 -0.57
N ARG A 138 -13.94 7.35 0.77
CA ARG A 138 -13.72 6.14 1.57
C ARG A 138 -14.72 5.04 1.25
N GLN A 139 -16.00 5.39 1.09
CA GLN A 139 -17.04 4.41 0.76
C GLN A 139 -16.85 3.83 -0.65
N VAL A 140 -16.51 4.67 -1.63
CA VAL A 140 -16.21 4.20 -3.00
C VAL A 140 -14.95 3.34 -3.01
N GLN A 141 -13.88 3.77 -2.34
CA GLN A 141 -12.65 2.99 -2.25
C GLN A 141 -12.89 1.62 -1.61
N ALA A 142 -13.63 1.57 -0.49
CA ALA A 142 -13.99 0.30 0.15
C ALA A 142 -14.80 -0.61 -0.79
N ALA A 143 -15.75 -0.06 -1.55
CA ALA A 143 -16.51 -0.82 -2.54
C ALA A 143 -15.63 -1.30 -3.72
N CYS A 144 -14.64 -0.52 -4.14
CA CYS A 144 -13.66 -0.94 -5.15
C CYS A 144 -12.79 -2.10 -4.63
N GLU A 145 -12.25 -1.99 -3.41
CA GLU A 145 -11.46 -3.02 -2.76
C GLU A 145 -12.27 -4.31 -2.55
N GLU A 146 -13.52 -4.20 -2.11
CA GLU A 146 -14.43 -5.34 -1.97
C GLU A 146 -14.68 -6.02 -3.33
N ALA A 147 -14.99 -5.24 -4.38
CA ALA A 147 -15.25 -5.80 -5.71
C ALA A 147 -14.03 -6.53 -6.32
N VAL A 148 -12.80 -6.02 -6.10
CA VAL A 148 -11.60 -6.69 -6.62
C VAL A 148 -11.30 -7.98 -5.86
N ILE A 149 -11.60 -8.04 -4.56
CA ILE A 149 -11.48 -9.26 -3.76
C ILE A 149 -12.54 -10.28 -4.16
N ASP A 150 -13.80 -9.86 -4.27
CA ASP A 150 -14.92 -10.73 -4.64
C ASP A 150 -14.77 -11.34 -6.04
N SER A 151 -14.08 -10.63 -6.94
CA SER A 151 -13.72 -11.15 -8.26
C SER A 151 -12.64 -12.24 -8.23
N GLY A 152 -11.91 -12.37 -7.12
CA GLY A 152 -10.74 -13.24 -6.98
C GLY A 152 -9.48 -12.71 -7.65
N LEU A 153 -9.47 -11.48 -8.17
CA LEU A 153 -8.26 -10.90 -8.79
C LEU A 153 -7.12 -10.80 -7.77
N VAL A 154 -7.43 -10.30 -6.57
CA VAL A 154 -6.50 -10.24 -5.42
C VAL A 154 -7.13 -10.91 -4.20
N THR A 155 -6.31 -11.25 -3.21
CA THR A 155 -6.78 -11.67 -1.88
C THR A 155 -6.48 -10.58 -0.85
N TYR A 156 -7.32 -10.47 0.18
CA TYR A 156 -7.14 -9.53 1.27
C TYR A 156 -5.75 -9.67 1.92
N PRO A 157 -5.05 -8.55 2.22
CA PRO A 157 -3.76 -8.60 2.89
C PRO A 157 -3.95 -9.08 4.33
N MET A 158 -3.58 -10.33 4.60
CA MET A 158 -3.54 -10.85 5.96
C MET A 158 -2.16 -10.60 6.59
N ALA A 159 -2.09 -10.61 7.92
CA ALA A 159 -0.81 -10.57 8.62
C ALA A 159 0.12 -11.67 8.10
N ALA A 160 1.39 -11.33 7.94
CA ALA A 160 2.40 -12.27 7.48
C ALA A 160 2.66 -13.35 8.54
N SER A 161 2.79 -14.60 8.10
CA SER A 161 3.25 -15.70 8.93
C SER A 161 4.75 -15.54 9.26
N LYS A 162 5.26 -16.29 10.24
CA LYS A 162 6.70 -16.27 10.56
C LYS A 162 7.58 -16.63 9.37
N GLU A 163 7.15 -17.61 8.57
CA GLU A 163 7.86 -18.04 7.37
C GLU A 163 7.87 -16.93 6.31
N GLU A 164 6.74 -16.24 6.15
CA GLU A 164 6.61 -15.11 5.22
C GLU A 164 7.47 -13.91 5.67
N LEU A 165 7.55 -13.67 6.99
CA LEU A 165 8.44 -12.66 7.55
C LEU A 165 9.91 -13.02 7.34
N GLY A 166 10.31 -14.29 7.45
CA GLY A 166 11.67 -14.73 7.12
C GLY A 166 12.02 -14.50 5.65
N VAL A 167 11.13 -14.84 4.73
CA VAL A 167 11.31 -14.55 3.29
C VAL A 167 11.40 -13.04 3.04
N ARG A 168 10.52 -12.25 3.66
CA ARG A 168 10.55 -10.79 3.54
C ARG A 168 11.85 -10.20 4.08
N TYR A 169 12.35 -10.69 5.21
CA TYR A 169 13.63 -10.26 5.77
C TYR A 169 14.79 -10.51 4.79
N ARG A 170 14.83 -11.69 4.14
CA ARG A 170 15.84 -11.98 3.11
C ARG A 170 15.72 -11.08 1.88
N ALA A 171 14.49 -10.78 1.45
CA ALA A 171 14.25 -9.82 0.38
C ALA A 171 14.72 -8.41 0.78
N ASP A 172 14.43 -7.96 2.00
CA ASP A 172 14.86 -6.67 2.53
C ASP A 172 16.41 -6.60 2.67
N LEU A 173 17.09 -7.70 2.98
CA LEU A 173 18.57 -7.77 2.93
C LEU A 173 19.15 -7.66 1.51
N THR A 174 18.42 -8.11 0.49
CA THR A 174 18.80 -7.90 -0.91
C THR A 174 18.68 -6.42 -1.29
N ILE A 175 17.63 -5.75 -0.81
CA ILE A 175 17.45 -4.31 -0.96
C ILE A 175 18.57 -3.54 -0.24
N ASP A 176 18.82 -3.85 1.03
CA ASP A 176 19.86 -3.22 1.86
C ASP A 176 21.23 -3.24 1.17
N ARG A 177 21.60 -4.39 0.60
CA ARG A 177 22.83 -4.52 -0.18
C ARG A 177 22.86 -3.62 -1.41
N CYS A 178 21.76 -3.55 -2.16
CA CYS A 178 21.65 -2.64 -3.30
C CYS A 178 21.86 -1.18 -2.87
N LEU A 179 21.23 -0.77 -1.76
CA LEU A 179 21.37 0.58 -1.23
C LEU A 179 22.83 0.90 -0.89
N ILE A 180 23.50 0.00 -0.18
CA ILE A 180 24.92 0.15 0.19
C ILE A 180 25.81 0.22 -1.06
N ASP A 181 25.59 -0.66 -2.04
CA ASP A 181 26.38 -0.72 -3.29
C ASP A 181 26.23 0.58 -4.11
N HIS A 182 25.10 1.26 -3.99
CA HIS A 182 24.84 2.56 -4.63
C HIS A 182 25.19 3.78 -3.75
N GLY A 183 25.79 3.56 -2.58
CA GLY A 183 26.31 4.63 -1.71
C GLY A 183 25.29 5.27 -0.78
N PHE A 184 24.12 4.65 -0.62
CA PHE A 184 23.16 5.00 0.42
C PHE A 184 23.57 4.38 1.76
N HIS A 185 23.04 4.94 2.85
CA HIS A 185 23.39 4.52 4.21
C HIS A 185 22.11 4.08 4.96
N PRO A 186 21.56 2.91 4.64
CA PRO A 186 20.42 2.36 5.37
C PRO A 186 20.78 2.07 6.82
N SER A 187 19.77 1.88 7.66
CA SER A 187 19.97 1.45 9.05
C SER A 187 20.41 -0.01 9.11
N GLU A 188 21.23 -0.33 10.10
CA GLU A 188 21.74 -1.69 10.29
C GLU A 188 20.56 -2.67 10.48
N PRO A 189 20.52 -3.78 9.72
CA PRO A 189 19.44 -4.75 9.87
C PRO A 189 19.48 -5.40 11.27
N PRO A 190 18.32 -5.63 11.91
CA PRO A 190 18.26 -6.43 13.12
C PRO A 190 18.55 -7.89 12.80
N SER A 191 18.60 -8.77 13.80
CA SER A 191 18.60 -10.21 13.53
C SER A 191 17.28 -10.66 12.90
N GLU A 192 17.29 -11.77 12.13
CA GLU A 192 16.05 -12.34 11.56
C GLU A 192 15.02 -12.68 12.64
N GLU A 193 15.46 -13.20 13.79
CA GLU A 193 14.57 -13.50 14.92
C GLU A 193 13.88 -12.24 15.45
N GLU A 194 14.64 -11.16 15.66
CA GLU A 194 14.11 -9.87 16.10
C GLU A 194 13.18 -9.24 15.06
N TYR A 195 13.49 -9.38 13.77
CA TYR A 195 12.60 -8.96 12.68
C TYR A 195 11.27 -9.72 12.72
N ILE A 196 11.31 -11.05 12.88
CA ILE A 196 10.10 -11.87 12.94
C ILE A 196 9.29 -11.55 14.21
N GLU A 197 9.94 -11.37 15.35
CA GLU A 197 9.29 -11.05 16.63
C GLU A 197 8.63 -9.67 16.64
N SER A 198 9.23 -8.70 15.95
CA SER A 198 8.67 -7.36 15.76
C SER A 198 7.54 -7.30 14.73
N GLY A 199 7.30 -8.40 14.00
CA GLY A 199 6.31 -8.43 12.91
C GLY A 199 6.80 -7.77 11.63
N GLY A 200 8.12 -7.69 11.42
CA GLY A 200 8.75 -7.11 10.24
C GLY A 200 8.77 -5.59 10.25
N SER A 201 9.16 -4.99 11.38
CA SER A 201 9.14 -3.54 11.56
C SER A 201 10.34 -2.81 10.94
N TRP A 202 11.43 -3.50 10.64
CA TRP A 202 12.59 -2.91 9.98
C TRP A 202 12.34 -2.74 8.48
N ASP A 203 12.80 -1.62 7.95
CA ASP A 203 12.69 -1.25 6.55
C ASP A 203 14.01 -0.60 6.12
N PRO A 204 14.73 -1.12 5.12
CA PRO A 204 16.01 -0.58 4.68
C PRO A 204 15.90 0.87 4.15
N PHE A 205 14.71 1.33 3.76
CA PHE A 205 14.47 2.72 3.36
C PHE A 205 14.08 3.65 4.53
N GLY A 206 13.85 3.10 5.73
CA GLY A 206 13.15 3.79 6.83
C GLY A 206 13.85 5.05 7.36
N ASP A 207 15.19 5.06 7.31
CA ASP A 207 16.00 6.17 7.84
C ASP A 207 16.58 7.09 6.75
N LEU A 208 16.23 6.86 5.48
CA LEU A 208 16.65 7.73 4.38
C LEU A 208 15.87 9.05 4.42
N SER A 209 16.54 10.17 4.13
CA SER A 209 15.84 11.43 3.91
C SER A 209 14.92 11.35 2.68
N THR A 210 13.93 12.24 2.56
CA THR A 210 13.01 12.23 1.41
C THR A 210 13.72 12.27 0.05
N GLN A 211 14.84 13.00 -0.06
CA GLN A 211 15.61 13.04 -1.30
C GLN A 211 16.34 11.71 -1.53
N GLU A 212 17.03 11.19 -0.53
CA GLU A 212 17.73 9.90 -0.62
C GLU A 212 16.77 8.75 -0.93
N TYR A 213 15.58 8.78 -0.33
CA TYR A 213 14.51 7.83 -0.60
C TYR A 213 14.13 7.81 -2.08
N SER A 214 13.89 9.00 -2.66
CA SER A 214 13.56 9.14 -4.08
C SER A 214 14.69 8.65 -4.97
N ASP A 215 15.93 9.11 -4.71
CA ASP A 215 17.11 8.76 -5.51
C ASP A 215 17.41 7.25 -5.43
N ALA A 216 17.26 6.65 -4.24
CA ALA A 216 17.40 5.22 -4.02
C ALA A 216 16.35 4.42 -4.79
N GLY A 217 15.11 4.91 -4.83
CA GLY A 217 14.01 4.29 -5.56
C GLY A 217 14.22 4.23 -7.08
N GLU A 218 15.09 5.07 -7.65
CA GLU A 218 15.44 5.03 -9.08
C GLU A 218 16.41 3.88 -9.43
N VAL A 219 17.17 3.37 -8.45
CA VAL A 219 18.23 2.38 -8.67
C VAL A 219 18.02 1.06 -7.93
N CYS A 220 17.30 1.08 -6.80
CA CYS A 220 16.99 -0.08 -5.98
C CYS A 220 15.48 -0.25 -5.85
N THR A 221 14.95 -1.34 -6.41
CA THR A 221 13.51 -1.64 -6.36
C THR A 221 13.07 -2.04 -4.95
N ARG A 222 11.91 -1.56 -4.51
CA ARG A 222 11.20 -2.05 -3.31
C ARG A 222 10.10 -3.05 -3.64
N ASN A 223 9.93 -3.35 -4.92
CA ASN A 223 8.87 -4.23 -5.36
C ASN A 223 9.18 -5.67 -4.94
N LEU A 224 8.52 -6.15 -3.89
CA LEU A 224 8.72 -7.50 -3.36
C LEU A 224 8.50 -8.57 -4.44
N VAL A 225 7.55 -8.38 -5.36
CA VAL A 225 7.32 -9.31 -6.48
C VAL A 225 8.58 -9.42 -7.33
N THR A 226 9.15 -8.29 -7.74
CA THR A 226 10.38 -8.24 -8.54
C THR A 226 11.56 -8.90 -7.82
N ILE A 227 11.70 -8.67 -6.51
CA ILE A 227 12.80 -9.25 -5.72
C ILE A 227 12.64 -10.77 -5.60
N LEU A 228 11.43 -11.26 -5.32
CA LEU A 228 11.20 -12.71 -5.23
C LEU A 228 11.36 -13.39 -6.59
N GLU A 229 10.98 -12.76 -7.70
CA GLU A 229 11.27 -13.28 -9.05
C GLU A 229 12.79 -13.42 -9.30
N GLN A 230 13.59 -12.46 -8.83
CA GLN A 230 15.06 -12.53 -8.90
C GLN A 230 15.61 -13.66 -8.02
N MET A 231 15.14 -13.78 -6.78
CA MET A 231 15.52 -14.87 -5.88
C MET A 231 15.21 -16.24 -6.49
N VAL A 232 14.05 -16.41 -7.15
CA VAL A 232 13.72 -17.63 -7.89
C VAL A 232 14.69 -17.86 -9.05
N ALA A 233 15.02 -16.83 -9.83
CA ALA A 233 15.96 -16.93 -10.93
C ALA A 233 17.37 -17.34 -10.46
N ASP A 234 17.76 -16.94 -9.24
CA ASP A 234 19.02 -17.31 -8.59
C ASP A 234 18.96 -18.69 -7.90
N GLY A 235 17.80 -19.36 -7.93
CA GLY A 235 17.60 -20.69 -7.38
C GLY A 235 17.31 -20.73 -5.88
N GLU A 236 16.95 -19.60 -5.27
CA GLU A 236 16.52 -19.54 -3.88
C GLU A 236 15.11 -20.13 -3.70
N THR A 237 14.90 -20.72 -2.52
CA THR A 237 13.61 -21.27 -2.09
C THR A 237 13.24 -20.68 -0.73
N PRO A 238 11.95 -20.70 -0.33
CA PRO A 238 11.51 -20.34 1.02
C PRO A 238 12.33 -21.02 2.12
#